data_AF-A0A0F7PMD7-F1
#
_entry.id   AF-A0A0F7PMD7-F1
#
_cell.length_a   1.000
_cell.length_b   1.000
_cell.length_c   1.000
_cell.angle_alpha   90.00
_cell.angle_beta   90.00
_cell.angle_gamma   90.00
#
_symmetry.space_group_name_H-M   'P 1'
#
loop_
_entity.id
_entity.type
_entity.pdbx_description
1 polymer ?
#
loop_
_entity_poly.entity_id
_entity_poly.type
_entity_poly.pdbx_seq_one_letter_code
_entity_poly.pdbx_strand_id
1 'polypeptide(L)'
;MKRIWPSLALAGGFALSSCAPASRPGAGLDSHAAAVATLQRINTQAHACWLKDSDFKEFGIIPELDTTSTPRLLIIPRGKPQSLPKAVIVASASSAQFYGPLSATPLASRINGDISRWASGAAGC
;
A
#
# COMPACT_ATOMS: atom_id res chain seq x y z
N MET A 1 -7.46 -50.43 -61.71
CA MET A 1 -8.46 -50.51 -60.61
C MET A 1 -8.03 -49.54 -59.51
N LYS A 2 -8.38 -48.26 -59.60
CA LYS A 2 -9.44 -47.59 -58.79
C LYS A 2 -9.57 -48.11 -57.36
N ARG A 3 -9.05 -47.35 -56.38
CA ARG A 3 -9.79 -46.98 -55.17
C ARG A 3 -9.22 -45.68 -54.57
N ILE A 4 -10.07 -44.68 -54.62
CA ILE A 4 -9.94 -43.35 -54.02
C ILE A 4 -10.52 -43.45 -52.59
N TRP A 5 -10.03 -42.59 -51.69
CA TRP A 5 -10.73 -41.82 -50.64
C TRP A 5 -10.15 -41.92 -49.22
N PRO A 6 -10.34 -40.88 -48.37
CA PRO A 6 -9.29 -40.25 -47.58
C PRO A 6 -9.53 -40.51 -46.08
N SER A 7 -8.68 -39.97 -45.22
CA SER A 7 -9.06 -39.80 -43.82
C SER A 7 -8.59 -38.44 -43.35
N LEU A 8 -9.56 -37.53 -43.32
CA LEU A 8 -9.56 -36.29 -42.58
C LEU A 8 -9.65 -36.67 -41.09
N ALA A 9 -8.65 -36.31 -40.27
CA ALA A 9 -8.80 -36.30 -38.82
C ALA A 9 -8.57 -34.87 -38.32
N LEU A 10 -9.67 -34.31 -37.85
CA LEU A 10 -9.92 -32.97 -37.37
C LEU A 10 -9.59 -32.88 -35.87
N ALA A 11 -9.23 -31.66 -35.43
CA ALA A 11 -9.39 -31.12 -34.07
C ALA A 11 -8.50 -31.70 -32.94
N GLY A 12 -8.06 -30.91 -31.96
CA GLY A 12 -8.40 -29.53 -31.63
C GLY A 12 -7.45 -29.00 -30.56
N GLY A 13 -7.18 -27.69 -30.65
CA GLY A 13 -6.37 -26.99 -29.66
C GLY A 13 -7.09 -26.91 -28.32
N PHE A 14 -6.42 -27.36 -27.26
CA PHE A 14 -6.82 -27.05 -25.89
C PHE A 14 -6.46 -25.59 -25.59
N ALA A 15 -7.41 -24.68 -25.79
CA ALA A 15 -7.34 -23.36 -25.20
C ALA A 15 -7.71 -23.49 -23.71
N LEU A 16 -6.69 -23.58 -22.85
CA LEU A 16 -6.89 -23.47 -21.41
C LEU A 16 -7.18 -22.00 -21.09
N SER A 17 -8.46 -21.65 -21.06
CA SER A 17 -8.95 -20.38 -20.51
C SER A 17 -8.77 -20.42 -18.99
N SER A 18 -7.73 -19.77 -18.47
CA SER A 18 -7.60 -19.54 -17.03
C SER A 18 -8.69 -18.55 -16.58
N CYS A 19 -9.66 -19.02 -15.81
CA CYS A 19 -10.51 -18.12 -15.05
C CYS A 19 -9.66 -17.39 -14.01
N ALA A 20 -9.38 -16.10 -14.23
CA ALA A 20 -8.97 -15.22 -13.15
C ALA A 20 -10.18 -15.02 -12.22
N PRO A 21 -10.04 -15.17 -10.88
CA PRO A 21 -11.12 -14.88 -9.97
C PRO A 21 -11.49 -13.39 -10.08
N ALA A 22 -12.77 -13.11 -10.33
CA ALA A 22 -13.31 -11.77 -10.28
C ALA A 22 -13.10 -11.20 -8.87
N SER A 23 -12.42 -10.06 -8.78
CA SER A 23 -12.24 -9.31 -7.53
C SER A 23 -13.60 -9.00 -6.91
N ARG A 24 -13.97 -9.71 -5.84
CA ARG A 24 -15.14 -9.34 -5.02
C ARG A 24 -14.78 -8.14 -4.15
N PRO A 25 -15.56 -7.05 -4.15
CA PRO A 25 -15.37 -5.99 -3.17
C PRO A 25 -15.99 -6.44 -1.83
N GLY A 26 -15.17 -7.00 -0.93
CA GLY A 26 -15.54 -7.21 0.48
C GLY A 26 -15.28 -5.92 1.27
N ALA A 27 -16.22 -4.98 1.26
CA ALA A 27 -15.96 -3.61 1.71
C ALA A 27 -15.83 -3.38 3.25
N GLY A 28 -15.93 -4.42 4.09
CA GLY A 28 -15.99 -4.25 5.56
C GLY A 28 -14.73 -4.67 6.33
N LEU A 29 -14.40 -5.97 6.27
CA LEU A 29 -13.24 -6.52 6.97
C LEU A 29 -11.98 -6.50 6.10
N ASP A 30 -12.14 -6.72 4.79
CA ASP A 30 -11.01 -6.68 3.85
C ASP A 30 -10.49 -5.25 3.68
N SER A 31 -11.35 -4.23 3.83
CA SER A 31 -10.94 -2.83 3.73
C SER A 31 -10.10 -2.37 4.92
N HIS A 32 -10.48 -2.75 6.16
CA HIS A 32 -9.69 -2.48 7.35
C HIS A 32 -8.36 -3.25 7.33
N ALA A 33 -8.40 -4.55 7.04
CA ALA A 33 -7.20 -5.37 6.94
C ALA A 33 -6.25 -4.86 5.84
N ALA A 34 -6.78 -4.45 4.68
CA ALA A 34 -5.98 -3.86 3.62
C ALA A 34 -5.38 -2.50 4.02
N ALA A 35 -6.13 -1.65 4.73
CA ALA A 35 -5.59 -0.40 5.26
C ALA A 35 -4.45 -0.64 6.26
N VAL A 36 -4.61 -1.60 7.18
CA VAL A 36 -3.56 -2.02 8.12
C VAL A 36 -2.32 -2.51 7.36
N ALA A 37 -2.50 -3.39 6.37
CA ALA A 37 -1.39 -3.91 5.56
C ALA A 37 -0.65 -2.79 4.81
N THR A 38 -1.38 -1.82 4.24
CA THR A 38 -0.79 -0.65 3.59
C THR A 38 0.00 0.20 4.58
N LEU A 39 -0.55 0.49 5.76
CA LEU A 39 0.16 1.26 6.78
C LEU A 39 1.37 0.51 7.34
N GLN A 40 1.32 -0.81 7.51
CA GLN A 40 2.50 -1.60 7.89
C GLN A 40 3.62 -1.49 6.86
N ARG A 41 3.28 -1.50 5.57
CA ARG A 41 4.24 -1.30 4.49
C ARG A 41 4.85 0.09 4.54
N ILE A 42 4.02 1.13 4.66
CA ILE A 42 4.47 2.52 4.79
C ILE A 42 5.38 2.67 6.02
N ASN A 43 4.98 2.11 7.17
CA ASN A 43 5.76 2.15 8.39
C ASN A 43 7.15 1.54 8.18
N THR A 44 7.22 0.36 7.57
CA THR A 44 8.48 -0.33 7.28
C THR A 44 9.42 0.55 6.44
N GLN A 45 8.91 1.14 5.36
CA GLN A 45 9.73 2.00 4.49
C GLN A 45 10.11 3.31 5.18
N ALA A 46 9.21 3.93 5.94
CA ALA A 46 9.48 5.14 6.67
C ALA A 46 10.56 4.95 7.75
N HIS A 47 10.55 3.81 8.44
CA HIS A 47 11.64 3.43 9.35
C HIS A 47 12.98 3.23 8.62
N ALA A 48 12.95 2.63 7.42
CA ALA A 48 14.16 2.40 6.63
C ALA A 48 14.75 3.69 6.03
N CYS A 49 13.89 4.61 5.62
CA CYS A 49 14.24 5.82 4.87
C CYS A 49 14.26 7.07 5.74
N TRP A 50 13.12 7.47 6.32
CA TRP A 50 13.01 8.73 7.03
C TRP A 50 13.85 8.78 8.30
N LEU A 51 13.97 7.69 9.08
CA LEU A 51 14.73 7.76 10.34
C LEU A 51 16.23 8.02 10.14
N LYS A 52 16.77 7.73 8.96
CA LYS A 52 18.16 7.99 8.56
C LYS A 52 18.33 9.32 7.80
N ASP A 53 17.22 9.96 7.44
CA ASP A 53 17.20 11.16 6.63
C ASP A 53 17.34 12.43 7.49
N SER A 54 18.15 13.38 7.03
CA SER A 54 18.40 14.63 7.75
C SER A 54 17.14 15.48 7.93
N ASP A 55 16.21 15.44 6.99
CA ASP A 55 15.00 16.27 7.01
C ASP A 55 13.96 15.71 7.98
N PHE A 56 14.10 14.44 8.37
CA PHE A 56 13.20 13.74 9.29
C PHE A 56 13.82 13.50 10.68
N LYS A 57 15.02 14.01 10.93
CA LYS A 57 15.77 13.78 12.18
C LYS A 57 15.03 14.24 13.44
N GLU A 58 14.13 15.21 13.32
CA GLU A 58 13.36 15.76 14.44
C GLU A 58 12.07 14.98 14.72
N PHE A 59 11.76 13.97 13.89
CA PHE A 59 10.52 13.22 13.98
C PHE A 59 10.74 11.75 14.36
N GLY A 60 9.72 11.17 14.96
CA GLY A 60 9.51 9.74 15.17
C GLY A 60 8.19 9.30 14.57
N ILE A 61 8.02 7.98 14.44
CA ILE A 61 6.83 7.36 13.86
C ILE A 61 6.21 6.43 14.90
N ILE A 62 4.89 6.52 15.08
CA ILE A 62 4.13 5.63 15.95
C ILE A 62 3.03 4.94 15.14
N PRO A 63 3.00 3.59 15.09
CA PRO A 63 1.92 2.85 14.48
C PRO A 63 0.74 2.66 15.43
N GLU A 64 -0.44 3.12 15.03
CA GLU A 64 -1.73 2.86 15.70
C GLU A 64 -2.59 1.97 14.78
N LEU A 65 -2.19 0.69 14.69
CA LEU A 65 -2.77 -0.26 13.74
C LEU A 65 -3.80 -1.20 14.36
N ASP A 66 -3.65 -1.51 15.65
CA ASP A 66 -4.59 -2.35 16.41
C ASP A 66 -5.68 -1.47 17.01
N THR A 67 -6.68 -1.13 16.21
CA THR A 67 -7.79 -0.28 16.63
C THR A 67 -9.09 -0.78 16.00
N THR A 68 -10.20 -0.65 16.75
CA THR A 68 -11.55 -0.89 16.22
C THR A 68 -12.01 0.22 15.26
N SER A 69 -11.27 1.33 15.20
CA SER A 69 -11.54 2.50 14.36
C SER A 69 -10.63 2.52 13.12
N THR A 70 -10.48 3.68 12.49
CA THR A 70 -9.56 3.86 11.35
C THR A 70 -8.10 3.75 11.83
N PRO A 71 -7.31 2.80 11.30
CA PRO A 71 -5.90 2.67 11.64
C PRO A 71 -5.11 3.86 11.07
N ARG A 72 -4.02 4.22 11.74
CA ARG A 72 -3.21 5.39 11.36
C ARG A 72 -1.74 5.22 11.73
N LEU A 73 -0.87 5.98 11.07
CA LEU A 73 0.50 6.22 11.53
C LEU A 73 0.62 7.68 11.96
N LEU A 74 1.28 7.91 13.08
CA LEU A 74 1.54 9.25 13.60
C LEU A 74 2.98 9.63 13.34
N ILE A 75 3.19 10.84 12.82
CA ILE A 75 4.49 11.51 12.85
C ILE A 75 4.49 12.44 14.05
N ILE A 76 5.42 12.23 14.96
CA ILE A 76 5.53 12.98 16.22
C ILE A 76 6.93 13.60 16.37
N PRO A 77 7.13 14.61 17.22
CA PRO A 77 8.46 15.00 17.67
C PRO A 77 9.24 13.81 18.24
N ARG A 78 10.50 13.67 17.82
CA ARG A 78 11.38 12.58 18.24
C ARG A 78 11.58 12.58 19.75
N GLY A 79 11.53 11.40 20.36
CA GLY A 79 11.69 11.22 21.80
C GLY A 79 10.51 11.69 22.65
N LYS A 80 9.38 12.10 22.04
CA LYS A 80 8.19 12.59 22.75
C LYS A 80 6.92 11.83 22.34
N PRO A 81 6.80 10.53 22.69
CA PRO A 81 5.69 9.67 22.25
C PRO A 81 4.30 10.16 22.65
N GLN A 82 4.19 10.94 23.73
CA GLN A 82 2.92 11.48 24.24
C GLN A 82 2.58 12.88 23.69
N SER A 83 3.43 13.44 22.81
CA SER A 83 3.19 14.77 22.25
C SER A 83 2.22 14.74 21.07
N LEU A 84 1.62 15.90 20.78
CA LEU A 84 0.66 16.03 19.68
C LEU A 84 1.31 15.66 18.32
N PRO A 85 0.62 14.86 17.49
CA PRO A 85 1.09 14.53 16.14
C PRO A 85 1.33 15.77 15.29
N LYS A 86 2.45 15.77 14.55
CA LYS A 86 2.77 16.74 13.50
C LYS A 86 2.18 16.32 12.15
N ALA A 87 1.94 15.03 11.96
CA ALA A 87 1.07 14.53 10.92
C ALA A 87 0.41 13.22 11.33
N VAL A 88 -0.74 12.96 10.70
CA VAL A 88 -1.47 11.70 10.78
C VAL A 88 -1.56 11.14 9.36
N ILE A 89 -1.08 9.92 9.15
CA ILE A 89 -1.18 9.19 7.89
C ILE A 89 -2.29 8.16 8.04
N VAL A 90 -3.22 8.17 7.10
CA VAL A 90 -4.26 7.15 6.95
C VAL A 90 -4.10 6.48 5.59
N ALA A 91 -4.61 5.27 5.45
CA ALA A 91 -4.54 4.54 4.19
C ALA A 91 -5.83 3.78 3.90
N SER A 92 -5.97 3.45 2.61
CA SER A 92 -6.87 2.42 2.10
C SER A 92 -6.03 1.27 1.50
N ALA A 93 -6.65 0.38 0.75
CA ALA A 93 -5.97 -0.79 0.16
C ALA A 93 -4.75 -0.44 -0.73
N SER A 94 -4.76 0.70 -1.41
CA SER A 94 -3.70 1.07 -2.36
C SER A 94 -3.35 2.56 -2.39
N SER A 95 -3.87 3.34 -1.45
CA SER A 95 -3.61 4.77 -1.36
C SER A 95 -3.38 5.18 0.09
N ALA A 96 -2.63 6.26 0.28
CA ALA A 96 -2.42 6.89 1.57
C ALA A 96 -2.51 8.39 1.42
N GLN A 97 -2.96 9.04 2.49
CA GLN A 97 -2.98 10.48 2.63
C GLN A 97 -2.44 10.85 4.00
N PHE A 98 -1.93 12.07 4.14
CA PHE A 98 -1.59 12.61 5.44
C PHE A 98 -2.20 14.00 5.66
N TYR A 99 -2.43 14.32 6.93
CA TYR A 99 -2.98 15.60 7.37
C TYR A 99 -2.19 16.12 8.57
N GLY A 100 -2.34 17.40 8.89
CA GLY A 100 -1.78 18.03 10.09
C GLY A 100 -0.69 19.06 9.79
N PRO A 101 -0.02 19.60 10.82
CA PRO A 101 0.94 20.69 10.69
C PRO A 101 1.99 20.53 9.57
N LEU A 102 2.48 19.32 9.31
CA LEU A 102 3.48 19.10 8.26
C LEU A 102 2.94 19.35 6.85
N SER A 103 1.62 19.37 6.62
CA SER A 103 1.05 19.62 5.29
C SER A 103 1.26 21.06 4.81
N ALA A 104 1.56 21.98 5.73
CA ALA A 104 1.87 23.37 5.44
C ALA A 104 3.39 23.66 5.42
N THR A 105 4.23 22.63 5.40
CA THR A 105 5.70 22.75 5.41
C THR A 105 6.29 22.32 4.07
N PRO A 106 7.54 22.71 3.75
CA PRO A 106 8.24 22.22 2.57
C PRO A 106 8.37 20.69 2.51
N LEU A 107 8.34 20.01 3.67
CA LEU A 107 8.44 18.56 3.76
C LEU A 107 7.19 17.84 3.23
N ALA A 108 6.07 18.55 3.05
CA ALA A 108 4.79 17.97 2.65
C ALA A 108 4.83 17.24 1.31
N SER A 109 5.50 17.82 0.30
CA SER A 109 5.63 17.20 -1.03
C SER A 109 6.36 15.88 -0.94
N ARG A 110 7.42 15.84 -0.11
CA ARG A 110 8.23 14.64 0.06
C ARG A 110 7.46 13.53 0.78
N ILE A 111 6.76 13.87 1.87
CA ILE A 111 5.89 12.92 2.59
C ILE A 111 4.83 12.35 1.63
N ASN A 112 4.11 13.19 0.89
CA ASN A 112 3.08 12.73 -0.05
C ASN A 112 3.64 11.80 -1.12
N GLY A 113 4.78 12.16 -1.71
CA GLY A 113 5.45 11.35 -2.72
C GLY A 113 5.85 9.98 -2.18
N ASP A 114 6.48 9.93 -1.02
CA ASP A 114 6.94 8.70 -0.39
C ASP A 114 5.77 7.79 0.00
N ILE A 115 4.78 8.30 0.74
CA ILE A 115 3.64 7.47 1.17
C ILE A 115 2.80 6.98 -0.02
N SER A 116 2.72 7.75 -1.11
CA SER A 116 2.00 7.33 -2.32
C SER A 116 2.74 6.19 -3.03
N ARG A 117 4.07 6.30 -3.19
CA ARG A 117 4.90 5.23 -3.77
C ARG A 117 4.85 3.97 -2.91
N TRP A 118 4.98 4.10 -1.59
CA TRP A 118 4.96 2.95 -0.69
C TRP A 118 3.57 2.33 -0.58
N ALA A 119 2.49 3.11 -0.62
CA ALA A 119 1.13 2.58 -0.63
C ALA A 119 0.87 1.69 -1.85
N SER A 120 1.42 2.05 -3.02
CA SER A 120 1.31 1.24 -4.26
C SER A 120 2.26 0.05 -4.32
N GLY A 121 3.12 -0.14 -3.31
CA GLY A 121 4.00 -1.31 -3.20
C GLY A 121 5.46 -1.07 -3.56
N ALA A 122 5.86 0.15 -3.93
CA ALA A 122 7.27 0.46 -4.12
C ALA A 122 8.04 0.34 -2.81
N ALA A 123 9.32 -0.01 -2.92
CA ALA A 123 10.24 -0.11 -1.79
C ALA A 123 11.44 0.82 -2.00
N GLY A 124 12.14 1.12 -0.91
CA GLY A 124 13.30 1.99 -0.90
C GLY A 124 12.95 3.46 -0.72
N CYS A 125 14.02 4.24 -0.65
CA CYS A 125 14.01 5.69 -0.61
C CYS A 125 14.14 6.14 -2.08
#